data_AF-A0A4Y7QL39-F1
#
_entry.id   AF-A0A4Y7QL39-F1
#
_cell.length_a   1.000
_cell.length_b   1.000
_cell.length_c   1.000
_cell.angle_alpha   90.00
_cell.angle_beta   90.00
_cell.angle_gamma   90.00
#
_symmetry.space_group_name_H-M   'P 1'
#
loop_
_entity.id
_entity.type
_entity.pdbx_description
1 polymer ?
#
loop_
_entity_poly.entity_id
_entity_poly.type
_entity_poly.pdbx_seq_one_letter_code
_entity_poly.pdbx_strand_id
1 'polypeptide(L)'
;MWCDNCLLLLPLRAGAMAWGVIIALYSIAGGVLLLKYGNFLYFLYPEWQLYGGVSVGVGVIALINVFALSNRSYIWTRVCKFVWPFIIVLSAIRAIIMIVRLQQNQYKIAWECDHGGQQWSDTTPPDTGTTIPSGFCTAGFSSLNTAFIVSLLVDIGFQLYALFLNWRFATRLEHYQNMHGPYGGGRQHS
;
A
#
# COMPACT_ATOMS: atom_id res chain seq x y z
N MET A 1 30.17 2.71 9.10
CA MET A 1 30.49 2.60 7.65
C MET A 1 29.54 1.57 7.05
N TRP A 2 28.34 2.01 6.65
CA TRP A 2 27.37 1.14 5.98
C TRP A 2 27.48 1.41 4.48
N CYS A 3 28.22 0.54 3.81
CA CYS A 3 28.29 0.28 2.36
C CYS A 3 27.46 1.22 1.44
N ASP A 4 28.17 2.05 0.66
CA ASP A 4 27.63 3.07 -0.26
C ASP A 4 26.72 2.55 -1.39
N ASN A 5 26.62 1.21 -1.56
CA ASN A 5 25.74 0.56 -2.54
C ASN A 5 24.90 -0.62 -1.98
N CYS A 6 24.94 -0.91 -0.68
CA CYS A 6 24.25 -2.11 -0.19
C CYS A 6 22.71 -1.98 -0.28
N LEU A 7 22.04 -2.99 -0.84
CA LEU A 7 20.57 -3.10 -1.03
C LEU A 7 19.89 -2.13 -2.03
N LEU A 8 20.66 -1.48 -2.90
CA LEU A 8 20.11 -0.76 -4.05
C LEU A 8 19.86 -1.73 -5.22
N LEU A 9 18.60 -2.14 -5.41
CA LEU A 9 18.19 -2.88 -6.62
C LEU A 9 18.16 -1.97 -7.85
N LEU A 10 17.95 -0.67 -7.66
CA LEU A 10 17.75 0.32 -8.71
C LEU A 10 18.47 1.65 -8.35
N PRO A 11 18.73 2.54 -9.32
CA PRO A 11 19.34 3.85 -9.05
C PRO A 11 18.55 4.63 -7.99
N LEU A 12 19.22 5.10 -6.93
CA LEU A 12 18.59 5.60 -5.69
C LEU A 12 17.40 6.55 -5.90
N ARG A 13 17.47 7.47 -6.87
CA ARG A 13 16.40 8.45 -7.12
C ARG A 13 15.33 7.91 -8.06
N ALA A 14 15.70 7.57 -9.30
CA ALA A 14 14.74 7.12 -10.31
C ALA A 14 14.10 5.77 -9.93
N GLY A 15 14.87 4.88 -9.30
CA GLY A 15 14.40 3.62 -8.73
C GLY A 15 13.41 3.83 -7.59
N ALA A 16 13.65 4.77 -6.67
CA ALA A 16 12.69 5.08 -5.61
C ALA A 16 11.40 5.70 -6.14
N MET A 17 11.49 6.52 -7.20
CA MET A 17 10.30 7.05 -7.88
C MET A 17 9.50 5.94 -8.55
N ALA A 18 10.16 5.08 -9.33
CA ALA A 18 9.50 3.94 -9.99
C ALA A 18 8.84 3.01 -8.96
N TRP A 19 9.52 2.74 -7.84
CA TRP A 19 8.97 1.94 -6.76
C TRP A 19 7.74 2.59 -6.12
N GLY A 20 7.78 3.90 -5.87
CA GLY A 20 6.64 4.66 -5.37
C GLY A 20 5.44 4.64 -6.34
N VAL A 21 5.68 4.72 -7.65
CA VAL A 21 4.63 4.62 -8.66
C VAL A 21 4.02 3.22 -8.68
N ILE A 22 4.83 2.16 -8.61
CA ILE A 22 4.32 0.79 -8.52
C ILE A 22 3.41 0.63 -7.29
N ILE A 23 3.85 1.13 -6.13
CA ILE A 23 3.07 1.12 -4.89
C ILE A 23 1.74 1.85 -5.06
N ALA A 24 1.77 3.04 -5.63
CA ALA A 24 0.56 3.81 -5.90
C ALA A 24 -0.42 3.05 -6.79
N LEU A 25 0.06 2.47 -7.90
CA LEU A 25 -0.79 1.75 -8.85
C LEU A 25 -1.46 0.54 -8.21
N TYR A 26 -0.71 -0.35 -7.56
CA TYR A 26 -1.32 -1.55 -6.99
C TYR A 26 -2.18 -1.23 -5.76
N SER A 27 -1.78 -0.27 -4.90
CA SER A 27 -2.54 0.08 -3.70
C SER A 27 -3.85 0.79 -4.04
N ILE A 28 -3.84 1.69 -5.03
CA ILE A 28 -5.07 2.33 -5.49
C ILE A 28 -5.97 1.31 -6.20
N ALA A 29 -5.42 0.47 -7.08
CA ALA A 29 -6.19 -0.57 -7.75
C ALA A 29 -6.83 -1.55 -6.75
N GLY A 30 -6.06 -2.05 -5.78
CA GLY A 30 -6.56 -2.91 -4.70
C GLY A 30 -7.61 -2.23 -3.83
N GLY A 31 -7.42 -0.94 -3.52
CA GLY A 31 -8.39 -0.17 -2.76
C GLY A 31 -9.71 0.06 -3.51
N VAL A 32 -9.65 0.36 -4.81
CA VAL A 32 -10.85 0.48 -5.65
C VAL A 32 -11.59 -0.86 -5.76
N LEU A 33 -10.85 -1.97 -5.90
CA LEU A 33 -11.45 -3.30 -5.90
C LEU A 33 -12.16 -3.62 -4.59
N LEU A 34 -11.57 -3.28 -3.44
CA LEU A 34 -12.20 -3.43 -2.12
C LEU A 34 -13.42 -2.53 -1.95
N LEU A 35 -13.41 -1.32 -2.52
CA LEU A 35 -14.56 -0.42 -2.44
C LEU A 35 -15.74 -0.88 -3.29
N LYS A 36 -15.49 -1.54 -4.43
CA LYS A 36 -16.54 -2.06 -5.32
C LYS A 36 -17.04 -3.46 -4.92
N TYR A 37 -16.12 -4.37 -4.62
CA TYR A 37 -16.43 -5.79 -4.39
C TYR A 37 -16.23 -6.23 -2.94
N GLY A 38 -15.85 -5.31 -2.04
CA GLY A 38 -15.59 -5.65 -0.65
C GLY A 38 -16.82 -6.15 0.10
N ASN A 39 -18.02 -5.79 -0.34
CA ASN A 39 -19.29 -6.24 0.25
C ASN A 39 -19.51 -7.76 0.15
N PHE A 40 -18.87 -8.40 -0.84
CA PHE A 40 -18.91 -9.85 -1.05
C PHE A 40 -17.85 -10.60 -0.22
N LEU A 41 -16.76 -9.92 0.16
CA LEU A 41 -15.67 -10.53 0.92
C LEU A 41 -15.78 -10.24 2.42
N TYR A 42 -16.36 -9.09 2.77
CA TYR A 42 -16.53 -8.59 4.13
C TYR A 42 -17.99 -8.20 4.32
N PHE A 43 -18.68 -8.92 5.22
CA PHE A 43 -20.14 -8.87 5.36
C PHE A 43 -20.62 -7.84 6.40
N LEU A 44 -19.72 -7.09 7.04
CA LEU A 44 -20.04 -6.10 8.07
C LEU A 44 -19.73 -4.67 7.61
N TYR A 45 -20.76 -3.84 7.47
CA TYR A 45 -20.57 -2.42 7.19
C TYR A 45 -20.05 -1.70 8.46
N PRO A 46 -19.05 -0.80 8.39
CA PRO A 46 -18.31 -0.30 7.21
C PRO A 46 -16.88 -0.89 7.03
N GLU A 47 -16.64 -2.17 7.35
CA GLU A 47 -15.30 -2.75 7.40
C GLU A 47 -14.55 -2.66 6.05
N TRP A 48 -15.18 -3.04 4.93
CA TRP A 48 -14.52 -3.01 3.62
C TRP A 48 -14.17 -1.60 3.13
N GLN A 49 -14.98 -0.60 3.51
CA GLN A 49 -14.70 0.80 3.19
C GLN A 49 -13.45 1.31 3.92
N LEU A 50 -13.28 0.91 5.18
CA LEU A 50 -12.08 1.21 5.94
C LEU A 50 -10.84 0.54 5.33
N TYR A 51 -10.94 -0.74 4.95
CA TYR A 51 -9.82 -1.44 4.32
C TYR A 51 -9.43 -0.82 2.97
N GLY A 52 -10.42 -0.52 2.14
CA GLY A 52 -10.25 0.17 0.86
C GLY A 52 -9.66 1.57 1.04
N GLY A 53 -10.15 2.33 2.00
CA GLY A 53 -9.65 3.66 2.35
C GLY A 53 -8.19 3.66 2.78
N VAL A 54 -7.78 2.71 3.62
CA VAL A 54 -6.37 2.56 4.03
C VAL A 54 -5.48 2.23 2.83
N SER A 55 -5.88 1.33 1.92
CA SER A 55 -5.11 1.07 0.70
C SER A 55 -4.97 2.30 -0.19
N VAL A 56 -6.05 3.06 -0.40
CA VAL A 56 -5.97 4.30 -1.18
C VAL A 56 -5.04 5.30 -0.48
N GLY A 57 -5.10 5.41 0.85
CA GLY A 57 -4.20 6.24 1.65
C GLY A 57 -2.72 5.87 1.48
N VAL A 58 -2.39 4.57 1.48
CA VAL A 58 -1.03 4.08 1.17
C VAL A 58 -0.60 4.57 -0.22
N GLY A 59 -1.47 4.43 -1.22
CA GLY A 59 -1.19 4.86 -2.59
C GLY A 59 -0.97 6.38 -2.72
N VAL A 60 -1.78 7.19 -2.03
CA VAL A 60 -1.61 8.65 -1.99
C VAL A 60 -0.27 9.03 -1.37
N ILE A 61 0.13 8.39 -0.27
CA ILE A 61 1.39 8.72 0.40
C ILE A 61 2.59 8.25 -0.43
N ALA A 62 2.46 7.14 -1.17
CA ALA A 62 3.44 6.74 -2.17
C ALA A 62 3.61 7.80 -3.27
N LEU A 63 2.52 8.41 -3.76
CA LEU A 63 2.60 9.52 -4.72
C LEU A 63 3.25 10.78 -4.11
N ILE A 64 2.89 11.15 -2.88
CA ILE A 64 3.54 12.26 -2.17
C ILE A 64 5.05 12.01 -2.07
N ASN A 65 5.46 10.77 -1.79
CA ASN A 65 6.87 10.38 -1.75
C ASN A 65 7.55 10.54 -3.12
N VAL A 66 6.88 10.18 -4.21
CA VAL A 66 7.39 10.42 -5.59
C VAL A 66 7.59 11.91 -5.85
N PHE A 67 6.62 12.76 -5.47
CA PHE A 67 6.75 14.22 -5.61
C PHE A 67 7.89 14.79 -4.75
N ALA A 68 8.06 14.30 -3.51
CA ALA A 68 9.14 14.69 -2.62
C ALA A 68 10.52 14.37 -3.23
N LEU A 69 10.66 13.16 -3.78
CA LEU A 69 11.87 12.70 -4.46
C LEU A 69 12.14 13.48 -5.75
N SER A 70 11.08 13.88 -6.48
CA SER A 70 11.18 14.63 -7.75
C SER A 70 11.79 16.00 -7.53
N ASN A 71 11.29 16.72 -6.53
CA ASN A 71 11.70 18.08 -6.23
C ASN A 71 12.97 18.16 -5.36
N ARG A 72 13.58 17.02 -5.00
CA ARG A 72 14.69 16.93 -4.02
C ARG A 72 14.40 17.71 -2.73
N SER A 73 13.14 17.73 -2.30
CA SER A 73 12.72 18.55 -1.18
C SER A 73 13.13 17.90 0.15
N TYR A 74 13.98 18.59 0.90
CA TYR A 74 14.45 18.14 2.21
C TYR A 74 13.29 17.94 3.20
N ILE A 75 12.40 18.93 3.31
CA ILE A 75 11.28 18.94 4.25
C ILE A 75 10.32 17.78 3.92
N TRP A 76 9.90 17.65 2.66
CA TRP A 76 8.96 16.60 2.26
C TRP A 76 9.54 15.20 2.40
N THR A 77 10.82 15.01 2.10
CA THR A 77 11.49 13.72 2.30
C THR A 77 11.49 13.31 3.78
N ARG A 78 11.71 14.27 4.68
CA ARG A 78 11.66 14.04 6.14
C ARG A 78 10.25 13.71 6.63
N VAL A 79 9.23 14.41 6.12
CA VAL A 79 7.81 14.09 6.41
C VAL A 79 7.50 12.67 5.96
N CYS A 80 7.83 12.30 4.72
CA CYS A 80 7.62 10.94 4.23
C CYS A 80 8.36 9.91 5.09
N LYS A 81 9.61 10.18 5.49
CA LYS A 81 10.40 9.28 6.36
C LYS A 81 9.72 9.04 7.71
N PHE A 82 9.07 10.07 8.26
CA PHE A 82 8.33 9.96 9.51
C PHE A 82 6.98 9.26 9.33
N VAL A 83 6.28 9.50 8.22
CA VAL A 83 4.93 8.97 7.97
C VAL A 83 4.95 7.49 7.58
N TRP A 84 5.93 7.03 6.80
CA TRP A 84 6.04 5.65 6.34
C TRP A 84 5.94 4.57 7.44
N PRO A 85 6.63 4.64 8.60
CA PRO A 85 6.49 3.63 9.65
C PRO A 85 5.08 3.52 10.21
N PHE A 86 4.34 4.64 10.34
CA PHE A 86 2.95 4.60 10.80
C PHE A 86 2.04 3.90 9.79
N ILE A 87 2.25 4.15 8.49
CA ILE A 87 1.49 3.48 7.43
C ILE A 87 1.74 1.97 7.44
N ILE A 88 3.01 1.55 7.59
CA ILE A 88 3.37 0.14 7.60
C ILE A 88 2.69 -0.58 8.77
N VAL A 89 2.60 0.06 9.93
CA VAL A 89 1.86 -0.50 11.08
C VAL A 89 0.37 -0.59 10.78
N LEU A 90 -0.23 0.46 10.21
CA LEU A 90 -1.64 0.45 9.82
C LEU A 90 -1.95 -0.61 8.76
N SER A 91 -1.07 -0.79 7.77
CA SER A 91 -1.22 -1.79 6.70
C SER A 91 -1.05 -3.21 7.24
N ALA A 92 -0.16 -3.43 8.21
CA ALA A 92 0.00 -4.71 8.90
C ALA A 92 -1.24 -5.08 9.75
N ILE A 93 -1.76 -4.14 10.55
CA ILE A 93 -3.00 -4.35 11.32
C ILE A 93 -4.16 -4.66 10.37
N ARG A 94 -4.30 -3.88 9.31
CA ARG A 94 -5.31 -4.11 8.27
C ARG A 94 -5.18 -5.53 7.69
N ALA A 95 -3.98 -5.95 7.30
CA ALA A 95 -3.74 -7.28 6.73
C ALA A 95 -4.15 -8.40 7.68
N ILE A 96 -3.80 -8.31 8.97
CA ILE A 96 -4.17 -9.32 9.97
C ILE A 96 -5.68 -9.44 10.10
N ILE A 97 -6.38 -8.31 10.26
CA ILE A 97 -7.85 -8.32 10.43
C ILE A 97 -8.52 -8.88 9.17
N MET A 98 -8.07 -8.47 7.98
CA MET A 98 -8.60 -8.94 6.70
C MET A 98 -8.47 -10.46 6.55
N ILE A 99 -7.33 -11.04 6.93
CA ILE A 99 -7.10 -12.50 6.85
C ILE A 99 -8.03 -13.24 7.82
N VAL A 100 -8.15 -12.79 9.06
CA VAL A 100 -9.01 -13.42 10.06
C VAL A 100 -10.48 -13.38 9.63
N ARG A 101 -10.96 -12.23 9.14
CA ARG A 101 -12.33 -12.07 8.64
C ARG A 101 -12.61 -12.94 7.42
N LEU A 102 -11.65 -13.06 6.51
CA LEU A 102 -11.81 -13.89 5.32
C LEU A 102 -11.96 -15.37 5.71
N GLN A 103 -11.18 -15.87 6.67
CA GLN A 103 -11.29 -17.24 7.16
C GLN A 103 -12.61 -17.50 7.90
N GLN A 104 -13.09 -16.55 8.70
CA GLN A 104 -14.37 -16.67 9.42
C GLN A 104 -15.58 -16.78 8.47
N ASN A 105 -15.53 -16.10 7.33
CA ASN A 105 -16.67 -15.99 6.41
C ASN A 105 -16.60 -16.94 5.21
N GLN A 106 -15.71 -17.94 5.22
CA GLN A 106 -15.50 -18.89 4.12
C GLN A 106 -16.80 -19.57 3.64
N TYR A 107 -17.71 -19.91 4.56
CA TYR A 107 -19.00 -20.55 4.24
C TYR A 107 -19.93 -19.60 3.46
N LYS A 108 -19.96 -18.33 3.84
CA LYS A 108 -20.80 -17.32 3.19
C LYS A 108 -20.35 -17.10 1.75
N ILE A 109 -19.04 -16.97 1.54
CA ILE A 109 -18.44 -16.82 0.21
C ILE A 109 -18.73 -18.05 -0.67
N ALA A 110 -18.65 -19.27 -0.09
CA ALA A 110 -19.00 -20.48 -0.81
C ALA A 110 -20.47 -20.49 -1.26
N TRP A 111 -21.38 -20.02 -0.41
CA TRP A 111 -22.79 -19.90 -0.78
C TRP A 111 -23.05 -18.85 -1.85
N GLU A 112 -22.40 -17.68 -1.78
CA GLU A 112 -22.55 -16.64 -2.81
C GLU A 112 -22.15 -17.18 -4.19
N CYS A 113 -21.11 -18.01 -4.25
CA CYS A 113 -20.68 -18.67 -5.47
C CYS A 113 -21.65 -19.75 -5.97
N ASP A 114 -22.28 -20.51 -5.07
CA ASP A 114 -23.27 -21.54 -5.41
C ASP A 114 -24.60 -20.93 -5.89
N HIS A 115 -24.90 -19.70 -5.48
CA HIS A 115 -26.13 -18.97 -5.83
C HIS A 115 -25.92 -17.93 -6.95
N GLY A 116 -24.96 -18.18 -7.85
CA GLY A 116 -24.75 -17.37 -9.04
C GLY A 116 -24.11 -16.01 -8.80
N GLY A 117 -23.35 -15.86 -7.71
CA GLY A 117 -22.66 -14.62 -7.33
C GLY A 117 -23.57 -13.58 -6.67
N GLN A 118 -24.70 -14.02 -6.12
CA GLN A 118 -25.60 -13.17 -5.35
C GLN A 118 -25.00 -12.84 -3.98
N GLN A 119 -25.22 -11.62 -3.53
CA GLN A 119 -24.71 -11.16 -2.24
C GLN A 119 -25.45 -11.83 -1.07
N TRP A 120 -24.70 -12.33 -0.08
CA TRP A 120 -25.24 -12.89 1.15
C TRP A 120 -25.88 -11.79 2.02
N SER A 121 -27.18 -11.92 2.32
CA SER A 121 -27.96 -10.91 3.05
C SER A 121 -28.21 -11.28 4.52
N ASP A 122 -27.27 -10.97 5.41
CA ASP A 122 -27.51 -11.12 6.87
C ASP A 122 -28.02 -9.83 7.53
N THR A 123 -27.63 -8.64 7.04
CA THR A 123 -27.92 -7.35 7.71
C THR A 123 -28.01 -6.12 6.81
N THR A 124 -27.54 -6.20 5.56
CA THR A 124 -27.62 -5.13 4.55
C THR A 124 -28.47 -5.57 3.38
N PRO A 125 -29.26 -4.67 2.77
CA PRO A 125 -30.00 -5.01 1.56
C PRO A 125 -28.99 -5.45 0.48
N PRO A 126 -29.20 -6.62 -0.15
CA PRO A 126 -28.29 -7.12 -1.17
C PRO A 126 -28.24 -6.12 -2.33
N ASP A 127 -27.03 -5.82 -2.80
CA ASP A 127 -26.84 -4.95 -3.95
C ASP A 127 -27.24 -5.68 -5.23
N THR A 128 -28.50 -5.52 -5.62
CA THR A 128 -29.13 -6.25 -6.74
C THR A 128 -28.51 -5.96 -8.12
N GLY A 129 -27.63 -4.96 -8.23
CA GLY A 129 -26.99 -4.57 -9.48
C GLY A 129 -25.58 -5.13 -9.71
N THR A 130 -24.96 -5.72 -8.69
CA THR A 130 -23.57 -6.22 -8.77
C THR A 130 -23.51 -7.69 -8.41
N THR A 131 -22.78 -8.47 -9.21
CA THR A 131 -22.49 -9.87 -8.93
C THR A 131 -20.99 -10.08 -8.76
N ILE A 132 -20.62 -11.09 -7.97
CA ILE A 132 -19.22 -11.54 -7.95
C ILE A 132 -18.78 -11.91 -9.37
N PRO A 133 -17.58 -11.50 -9.81
CA PRO A 133 -17.01 -11.96 -11.06
C PRO A 133 -16.92 -13.50 -11.08
N SER A 134 -17.42 -14.15 -12.13
CA SER A 134 -17.41 -15.63 -12.24
C SER A 134 -16.03 -16.25 -12.03
N GLY A 135 -14.96 -15.52 -12.40
CA GLY A 135 -13.57 -15.88 -12.15
C GLY A 135 -13.24 -16.16 -10.67
N PHE A 136 -13.83 -15.40 -9.73
CA PHE A 136 -13.64 -15.60 -8.29
C PHE A 136 -14.22 -16.95 -7.84
N CYS A 137 -15.38 -17.32 -8.37
CA CYS A 137 -16.04 -18.58 -8.01
C CYS A 137 -15.42 -19.79 -8.69
N THR A 138 -14.87 -19.66 -9.90
CA THR A 138 -14.16 -20.74 -10.58
C THR A 138 -12.81 -21.09 -9.96
N ALA A 139 -12.11 -20.12 -9.36
CA ALA A 139 -10.79 -20.34 -8.75
C ALA A 139 -10.88 -21.07 -7.40
N GLY A 140 -12.02 -20.96 -6.70
CA GLY A 140 -12.26 -21.56 -5.40
C GLY A 140 -11.63 -20.80 -4.23
N PHE A 141 -12.26 -20.86 -3.06
CA PHE A 141 -11.88 -20.09 -1.86
C PHE A 141 -10.42 -20.33 -1.41
N SER A 142 -9.93 -21.58 -1.51
CA SER A 142 -8.57 -21.93 -1.06
C SER A 142 -7.49 -21.20 -1.85
N SER A 143 -7.57 -21.20 -3.19
CA SER A 143 -6.59 -20.53 -4.04
C SER A 143 -6.64 -19.01 -3.87
N LEU A 144 -7.85 -18.48 -3.70
CA LEU A 144 -8.10 -17.05 -3.55
C LEU A 144 -7.58 -16.52 -2.21
N ASN A 145 -7.79 -17.28 -1.13
CA ASN A 145 -7.26 -16.97 0.19
C ASN A 145 -5.72 -16.96 0.17
N THR A 146 -5.08 -17.95 -0.47
CA THR A 146 -3.61 -17.97 -0.61
C THR A 146 -3.11 -16.77 -1.41
N ALA A 147 -3.73 -16.47 -2.56
CA ALA A 147 -3.35 -15.31 -3.37
C ALA A 147 -3.50 -13.99 -2.59
N PHE A 148 -4.57 -13.87 -1.80
CA PHE A 148 -4.82 -12.70 -0.97
C PHE A 148 -3.75 -12.52 0.11
N ILE A 149 -3.44 -13.59 0.86
CA ILE A 149 -2.39 -13.56 1.89
C ILE A 149 -1.03 -13.20 1.28
N VAL A 150 -0.65 -13.83 0.17
CA VAL A 150 0.62 -13.56 -0.51
C VAL A 150 0.66 -12.10 -0.98
N SER A 151 -0.43 -11.58 -1.54
CA SER A 151 -0.49 -10.18 -1.98
C SER A 151 -0.30 -9.19 -0.83
N LEU A 152 -0.87 -9.46 0.35
CA LEU A 152 -0.72 -8.63 1.55
C LEU A 152 0.71 -8.66 2.10
N LEU A 153 1.36 -9.82 2.07
CA LEU A 153 2.77 -9.94 2.50
C LEU A 153 3.72 -9.21 1.55
N VAL A 154 3.48 -9.33 0.24
CA VAL A 154 4.23 -8.60 -0.78
C VAL A 154 4.03 -7.10 -0.62
N ASP A 155 2.80 -6.63 -0.36
CA ASP A 155 2.50 -5.23 -0.07
C ASP A 155 3.35 -4.69 1.09
N ILE A 156 3.38 -5.40 2.22
CA ILE A 156 4.22 -5.00 3.38
C ILE A 156 5.70 -4.99 3.00
N GLY A 157 6.19 -5.98 2.25
CA GLY A 157 7.57 -6.02 1.77
C GLY A 157 7.92 -4.82 0.89
N PHE A 158 7.01 -4.42 0.00
CA PHE A 158 7.18 -3.26 -0.87
C PHE A 158 7.21 -1.95 -0.07
N GLN A 159 6.35 -1.82 0.94
CA GLN A 159 6.32 -0.65 1.82
C GLN A 159 7.58 -0.54 2.69
N LEU A 160 8.08 -1.67 3.22
CA LEU A 160 9.36 -1.71 3.95
C LEU A 160 10.53 -1.29 3.06
N TYR A 161 10.54 -1.73 1.80
CA TYR A 161 11.57 -1.31 0.85
C TYR A 161 11.45 0.18 0.49
N ALA A 162 10.23 0.71 0.36
CA ALA A 162 10.01 2.13 0.14
C ALA A 162 10.51 3.00 1.31
N LEU A 163 10.29 2.55 2.56
CA LEU A 163 10.84 3.18 3.75
C LEU A 163 12.37 3.20 3.71
N PHE A 164 13.00 2.07 3.37
CA PHE A 164 14.46 1.98 3.26
C PHE A 164 15.02 2.96 2.22
N LEU A 165 14.42 3.01 1.02
CA LEU A 165 14.84 3.92 -0.04
C LEU A 165 14.69 5.40 0.37
N ASN A 166 13.57 5.74 1.01
CA ASN A 166 13.33 7.11 1.46
C ASN A 166 14.24 7.53 2.62
N TRP A 167 14.48 6.64 3.58
CA TRP A 167 15.46 6.86 4.65
C TRP A 167 16.85 7.15 4.09
N ARG A 168 17.29 6.34 3.13
CA ARG A 168 18.61 6.50 2.49
C ARG A 168 18.72 7.81 1.72
N PHE A 169 17.68 8.17 0.97
CA PHE A 169 17.65 9.43 0.25
C PHE A 169 17.72 10.64 1.19
N ALA A 170 17.02 10.58 2.33
CA ALA A 170 17.08 11.61 3.37
C ALA A 170 18.51 11.76 3.95
N THR A 171 19.16 10.66 4.33
CA THR A 171 20.52 10.71 4.88
C THR A 171 21.53 11.27 3.88
N ARG A 172 21.36 11.00 2.58
CA ARG A 172 22.21 11.57 1.52
C ARG A 172 22.02 13.10 1.42
N LEU A 173 20.78 13.59 1.49
CA LEU A 173 20.48 15.01 1.49
C LEU A 173 21.09 15.74 2.71
N GLU A 174 21.02 15.12 3.89
CA GLU A 174 21.63 15.64 5.12
C GLU A 174 23.15 15.78 4.99
N HIS A 175 23.83 14.80 4.37
CA HIS A 175 25.26 14.89 4.12
C HIS A 175 25.62 16.04 3.16
N TYR A 176 24.85 16.24 2.08
CA TYR A 176 25.11 17.36 1.17
C TYR A 176 24.89 18.73 1.81
N GLN A 177 23.94 18.86 2.74
CA GLN A 177 23.73 20.10 3.49
C GLN A 177 24.85 20.39 4.48
N ASN A 178 25.42 19.34 5.10
CA ASN A 178 26.48 19.47 6.11
C ASN A 178 27.89 19.58 5.52
N MET A 179 28.06 19.37 4.20
CA MET A 179 29.30 19.68 3.50
C MET A 179 29.42 21.20 3.33
N HIS A 180 29.90 21.87 4.37
CA HIS A 180 30.47 23.20 4.23
C HIS A 180 31.68 23.05 3.29
N GLY A 181 31.56 23.54 2.05
CA GLY A 181 32.65 23.49 1.08
C GLY A 181 33.90 24.20 1.62
N PRO A 182 35.12 23.83 1.15
CA PRO A 182 36.38 24.40 1.63
C PRO A 182 36.64 25.84 1.13
N TYR A 183 35.60 26.62 0.86
CA TYR A 183 35.71 28.03 0.48
C TYR A 183 34.91 28.89 1.46
N GLY A 184 35.63 29.63 2.29
CA GLY A 184 35.05 30.71 3.06
C GLY A 184 34.39 31.75 2.16
N GLY A 185 33.17 32.17 2.53
CA GLY A 185 32.50 33.36 2.02
C GLY A 185 31.81 33.19 0.66
N GLY A 186 30.47 33.18 0.66
CA GLY A 186 29.72 33.04 -0.60
C GLY A 186 28.21 33.28 -0.58
N ARG A 187 27.74 34.21 0.26
CA ARG A 187 26.45 34.94 0.17
C ARG A 187 25.12 34.17 0.35
N GLN A 188 24.40 34.62 1.39
CA GLN A 188 22.95 34.81 1.39
C GLN A 188 22.49 35.33 0.02
N HIS A 189 21.45 34.75 -0.57
CA HIS A 189 20.30 35.48 -1.12
C HIS A 189 19.24 34.51 -1.64
N SER A 190 18.01 34.78 -1.16
CA SER A 190 16.68 34.45 -1.70
C SER A 190 16.34 32.99 -1.98
#